data_AF-A0A7K3LV48-F1
#
_entry.id   AF-A0A7K3LV48-F1
#
_cell.length_a   1.000
_cell.length_b   1.000
_cell.length_c   1.000
_cell.angle_alpha   90.00
_cell.angle_beta   90.00
_cell.angle_gamma   90.00
#
_symmetry.space_group_name_H-M   'P 1'
#
loop_
_entity.id
_entity.type
_entity.pdbx_description
1 polymer ?
#
loop_
_entity_poly.entity_id
_entity_poly.type
_entity_poly.pdbx_seq_one_letter_code
_entity_poly.pdbx_strand_id
1 'polypeptide(L)'
;MPIWDHQHVILEHAVLHVRPGAADDFLTAFASAEPIMAAQRGVRTLRLSRSIERPEVFLLLVEWDRLEDHTEGFRGSPDYGRWRELLHHFYDPFPFVEHFEYTAFGFDGGHRDTGPMVPDGVVTPHDVAEATNRFRLSAGLVRLTENPRLQAVAQRWSRQMADHNRLAHNPWGAEEIPSGWTSTAENVLQSWQHASADDLLAQWAGSPGHRDNILDPAYTDLGVGVAVATDGKLYATQVLARY
;
A
#
# COMPACT_ATOMS: atom_id res chain seq x y z
N MET A 1 13.72 26.66 -7.02
CA MET A 1 14.18 26.74 -5.62
C MET A 1 13.87 25.40 -4.98
N PRO A 2 14.83 24.64 -4.43
CA PRO A 2 14.47 23.37 -3.82
C PRO A 2 14.22 23.60 -2.33
N ILE A 3 12.97 23.42 -1.91
CA ILE A 3 12.65 23.10 -0.52
C ILE A 3 12.02 21.72 -0.59
N TRP A 4 12.87 20.69 -0.54
CA TRP A 4 12.43 19.36 -0.14
C TRP A 4 12.80 19.25 1.33
N ASP A 5 11.85 19.55 2.21
CA ASP A 5 11.95 19.17 3.61
C ASP A 5 11.69 17.67 3.68
N HIS A 6 12.74 16.88 3.40
CA HIS A 6 12.74 15.49 3.77
C HIS A 6 12.87 15.47 5.29
N GLN A 7 11.75 15.29 5.99
CA GLN A 7 11.77 14.99 7.42
C GLN A 7 12.82 13.88 7.64
N HIS A 8 13.82 14.15 8.48
CA HIS A 8 14.89 13.21 8.82
C HIS A 8 14.27 11.97 9.45
N VAL A 9 14.31 10.83 8.75
CA VAL A 9 13.85 9.53 9.26
C VAL A 9 15.08 8.66 9.56
N ILE A 10 15.04 7.96 10.69
CA ILE A 10 16.06 7.00 11.12
C ILE A 10 15.54 5.59 10.85
N LEU A 11 16.24 4.82 10.02
CA LEU A 11 15.93 3.42 9.77
C LEU A 11 16.67 2.53 10.77
N GLU A 12 15.95 1.91 11.69
CA GLU A 12 16.43 0.77 12.47
C GLU A 12 16.45 -0.49 11.61
N HIS A 13 17.55 -1.23 11.71
CA HIS A 13 17.75 -2.51 11.06
C HIS A 13 18.20 -3.54 12.09
N ALA A 14 17.47 -4.65 12.19
CA ALA A 14 17.81 -5.77 13.05
C ALA A 14 17.65 -7.10 12.29
N VAL A 15 18.73 -7.88 12.23
CA VAL A 15 18.68 -9.26 11.77
C VAL A 15 18.44 -10.16 12.97
N LEU A 16 17.27 -10.80 12.99
CA LEU A 16 16.82 -11.66 14.07
C LEU A 16 17.12 -13.10 13.70
N HIS A 17 18.11 -13.69 14.38
CA HIS A 17 18.41 -15.11 14.27
C HIS A 17 17.54 -15.89 15.25
N VAL A 18 16.48 -16.51 14.75
CA VAL A 18 15.58 -17.33 15.55
C VAL A 18 16.16 -18.73 15.71
N ARG A 19 15.99 -19.30 16.91
CA ARG A 19 16.44 -20.66 17.23
C ARG A 19 15.80 -21.67 16.26
N PRO A 20 16.53 -22.73 15.86
CA PRO A 20 16.00 -23.74 14.94
C PRO A 20 14.67 -24.34 15.42
N GLY A 21 13.67 -24.38 14.54
CA GLY A 21 12.35 -24.93 14.82
C GLY A 21 11.42 -24.00 15.60
N ALA A 22 11.80 -22.74 15.83
CA ALA A 22 10.99 -21.79 16.59
C ALA A 22 10.41 -20.64 15.75
N ALA A 23 10.60 -20.62 14.42
CA ALA A 23 10.09 -19.57 13.53
C ALA A 23 8.58 -19.29 13.66
N ASP A 24 7.74 -20.33 13.68
CA ASP A 24 6.28 -20.14 13.68
C ASP A 24 5.77 -19.65 15.05
N ASP A 25 6.36 -20.16 16.13
CA ASP A 25 6.12 -19.68 17.49
C ASP A 25 6.61 -18.23 17.65
N PHE A 26 7.77 -17.90 17.06
CA PHE A 26 8.29 -16.54 17.02
C PHE A 26 7.33 -15.60 16.30
N LEU A 27 6.81 -15.97 15.11
CA LEU A 27 5.83 -15.15 14.39
C LEU A 27 4.54 -14.94 15.20
N THR A 28 4.08 -15.98 15.90
CA THR A 28 2.92 -15.89 16.79
C THR A 28 3.18 -14.93 17.97
N ALA A 29 4.34 -15.03 18.60
CA ALA A 29 4.77 -14.12 19.67
C ALA A 29 4.96 -12.69 19.13
N PHE A 30 5.49 -12.55 17.92
CA PHE A 30 5.70 -11.26 17.27
C PHE A 30 4.39 -10.55 16.98
N ALA A 31 3.34 -11.26 16.55
CA ALA A 31 2.00 -10.67 16.39
C ALA A 31 1.44 -10.08 17.71
N SER A 32 1.88 -10.60 18.87
CA SER A 32 1.53 -10.03 20.18
C SER A 32 2.45 -8.88 20.61
N ALA A 33 3.69 -8.85 20.12
CA ALA A 33 4.69 -7.85 20.45
C ALA A 33 4.63 -6.62 19.54
N GLU A 34 4.24 -6.78 18.27
CA GLU A 34 4.16 -5.70 17.29
C GLU A 34 3.36 -4.49 17.79
N PRO A 35 2.15 -4.63 18.37
CA PRO A 35 1.39 -3.47 18.84
C PRO A 35 2.08 -2.71 19.97
N ILE A 36 2.96 -3.36 20.73
CA ILE A 36 3.73 -2.73 21.81
C ILE A 36 4.72 -1.72 21.22
N MET A 37 5.45 -2.12 20.18
CA MET A 37 6.41 -1.25 19.50
C MET A 37 5.70 -0.23 18.61
N ALA A 38 4.69 -0.64 17.83
CA ALA A 38 3.96 0.24 16.92
C ALA A 38 3.25 1.41 17.64
N ALA A 39 2.94 1.27 18.93
CA ALA A 39 2.37 2.33 19.76
C ALA A 39 3.40 3.29 20.35
N GLN A 40 4.70 3.04 20.19
CA GLN A 40 5.74 3.90 20.75
C GLN A 40 5.81 5.23 20.00
N ARG A 41 6.14 6.28 20.76
CA ARG A 41 6.38 7.60 20.19
C ARG A 41 7.46 7.51 19.12
N GLY A 42 7.22 8.17 17.99
CA GLY A 42 8.20 8.32 16.93
C GLY A 42 8.30 7.12 15.99
N VAL A 43 7.59 6.01 16.20
CA VAL A 43 7.49 4.94 15.20
C VAL A 43 6.66 5.42 14.02
N ARG A 44 7.22 5.30 12.82
CA ARG A 44 6.56 5.61 11.55
C ARG A 44 6.11 4.34 10.84
N THR A 45 7.03 3.39 10.70
CA THR A 45 6.76 2.09 10.06
C THR A 45 7.48 0.96 10.81
N LEU A 46 6.93 -0.25 10.72
CA LEU A 46 7.53 -1.48 11.25
C LEU A 46 7.26 -2.60 10.25
N ARG A 47 8.31 -3.29 9.79
CA ARG A 47 8.20 -4.42 8.86
C ARG A 47 9.06 -5.57 9.30
N LEU A 48 8.46 -6.75 9.35
CA LEU A 48 9.16 -8.01 9.58
C LEU A 48 9.13 -8.84 8.30
N SER A 49 10.29 -9.27 7.82
CA SER A 49 10.42 -10.13 6.65
C SER A 49 11.19 -11.41 6.99
N ARG A 50 10.80 -12.53 6.39
CA ARG A 50 11.49 -13.81 6.52
C ARG A 50 12.51 -13.98 5.38
N SER A 51 13.73 -14.42 5.69
CA SER A 51 14.71 -14.78 4.66
C SER A 51 14.25 -16.02 3.91
N ILE A 52 14.37 -15.99 2.58
CA ILE A 52 14.03 -17.11 1.70
C ILE A 52 15.08 -18.22 1.84
N GLU A 53 16.35 -17.85 1.92
CA GLU A 53 17.48 -18.77 1.98
C GLU A 53 17.66 -19.37 3.38
N ARG A 54 17.24 -18.65 4.43
CA ARG A 54 17.38 -19.05 5.83
C ARG A 54 16.06 -18.84 6.56
N PRO A 55 15.16 -19.83 6.58
CA PRO A 55 13.81 -19.67 7.14
C PRO A 55 13.75 -19.31 8.63
N GLU A 56 14.85 -19.41 9.38
CA GLU A 56 14.95 -19.02 10.79
C GLU A 56 15.57 -17.61 10.96
N VAL A 57 15.84 -16.89 9.86
CA VAL A 57 16.39 -15.54 9.89
C VAL A 57 15.32 -14.57 9.44
N PHE A 58 15.08 -13.55 10.25
CA PHE A 58 14.14 -12.48 9.96
C PHE A 58 14.86 -11.13 9.89
N LEU A 59 14.37 -10.24 9.03
CA LEU A 59 14.77 -8.85 8.96
C LEU A 59 13.65 -8.00 9.55
N LEU A 60 13.95 -7.29 10.62
CA LEU A 60 13.09 -6.26 11.19
C LEU A 60 13.61 -4.88 10.77
N LEU A 61 12.76 -4.11 10.10
CA LEU A 61 13.00 -2.72 9.76
C LEU A 61 11.98 -1.86 10.51
N VAL A 62 12.45 -0.81 11.18
CA VAL A 62 11.58 0.16 11.87
C VAL A 62 12.03 1.56 11.50
N GLU A 63 11.12 2.39 11.04
CA GLU A 63 11.42 3.81 10.81
C GLU A 63 11.01 4.63 12.03
N TRP A 64 11.94 5.47 12.49
CA TRP A 64 11.77 6.34 13.63
C TRP A 64 11.90 7.81 13.23
N ASP A 65 11.13 8.69 13.87
CA ASP A 65 11.29 10.14 13.75
C ASP A 65 12.66 10.59 14.29
N ARG A 66 13.19 9.93 15.33
CA ARG A 66 14.48 10.24 15.95
C ARG A 66 15.17 8.99 16.48
N LEU A 67 16.50 9.02 16.52
CA LEU A 67 17.30 7.94 17.11
C LEU A 67 16.96 7.73 18.60
N GLU A 68 16.72 8.83 19.33
CA GLU A 68 16.42 8.77 20.76
C GLU A 68 15.05 8.14 21.05
N ASP A 69 14.08 8.23 20.14
CA ASP A 69 12.75 7.63 20.32
C ASP A 69 12.85 6.10 20.44
N HIS A 70 13.79 5.48 19.72
CA HIS A 70 14.13 4.06 19.93
C HIS A 70 15.07 3.85 21.12
N THR A 71 16.26 4.47 21.06
CA THR A 71 17.40 4.08 21.91
C THR A 71 17.27 4.49 23.37
N GLU A 72 16.49 5.54 23.64
CA GLU A 72 16.18 6.02 25.00
C GLU A 72 14.71 5.82 25.32
N GLY A 73 13.82 6.21 24.40
CA GLY A 73 12.37 6.14 24.54
C GLY A 73 11.88 4.72 24.73
N PHE A 74 11.82 3.93 23.65
CA PHE A 74 11.35 2.55 23.70
C PHE A 74 12.24 1.71 24.63
N ARG A 75 13.57 1.70 24.43
CA ARG A 75 14.50 0.88 25.23
C ARG A 75 14.45 1.16 26.74
N GLY A 76 14.10 2.38 27.14
CA GLY A 76 13.95 2.79 28.53
C GLY A 76 12.53 2.61 29.10
N SER A 77 11.55 2.26 28.27
CA SER A 77 10.15 2.19 28.69
C SER A 77 9.78 0.86 29.37
N PRO A 78 8.70 0.82 30.16
CA PRO A 78 8.14 -0.42 30.68
C PRO A 78 7.72 -1.41 29.58
N ASP A 79 7.30 -0.88 28.44
CA ASP A 79 6.87 -1.65 27.27
C ASP A 79 8.01 -2.48 26.66
N TYR A 80 9.25 -1.99 26.72
CA TYR A 80 10.41 -2.79 26.35
C TYR A 80 10.57 -4.02 27.24
N GLY A 81 10.25 -3.94 28.54
CA GLY A 81 10.22 -5.12 29.41
C GLY A 81 9.32 -6.23 28.84
N ARG A 82 8.09 -5.87 28.45
CA ARG A 82 7.13 -6.80 27.85
C ARG A 82 7.57 -7.32 26.49
N TRP A 83 8.13 -6.46 25.64
CA TRP A 83 8.74 -6.86 24.37
C TRP A 83 9.83 -7.92 24.56
N ARG A 84 10.73 -7.70 25.53
CA ARG A 84 11.82 -8.62 25.83
C ARG A 84 11.31 -9.98 26.28
N GLU A 85 10.33 -9.99 27.18
CA GLU A 85 9.72 -11.22 27.68
C GLU A 85 9.14 -12.07 26.55
N LEU A 86 8.42 -11.41 25.62
CA LEU A 86 7.80 -12.07 24.48
C LEU A 86 8.82 -12.60 23.47
N LEU A 87 9.93 -11.90 23.23
CA LEU A 87 10.75 -12.16 22.04
C LEU A 87 12.20 -12.61 22.30
N HIS A 88 12.85 -12.18 23.38
CA HIS A 88 14.30 -12.37 23.53
C HIS A 88 14.74 -13.83 23.59
N HIS A 89 13.88 -14.72 24.09
CA HIS A 89 14.19 -16.14 24.22
C HIS A 89 14.26 -16.87 22.87
N PHE A 90 13.67 -16.31 21.81
CA PHE A 90 13.76 -16.85 20.45
C PHE A 90 15.14 -16.67 19.82
N TYR A 91 15.98 -15.76 20.32
CA TYR A 91 17.19 -15.37 19.61
C TYR A 91 18.42 -16.21 19.98
N ASP A 92 19.17 -16.61 18.96
CA ASP A 92 20.50 -17.19 19.06
C ASP A 92 21.29 -17.05 17.74
N PRO A 93 22.30 -16.16 17.65
CA PRO A 93 22.77 -15.24 18.68
C PRO A 93 21.77 -14.11 18.95
N PHE A 94 22.04 -13.32 20.00
CA PHE A 94 21.25 -12.12 20.26
C PHE A 94 21.39 -11.12 19.11
N PRO A 95 20.31 -10.43 18.68
CA PRO A 95 20.35 -9.57 17.50
C PRO A 95 21.30 -8.39 17.67
N PHE A 96 22.04 -8.10 16.60
CA PHE A 96 22.73 -6.83 16.45
C PHE A 96 21.78 -5.83 15.77
N VAL A 97 21.73 -4.61 16.31
CA VAL A 97 20.79 -3.57 15.89
C VAL A 97 21.57 -2.33 15.50
N GLU A 98 21.29 -1.80 14.32
CA GLU A 98 21.92 -0.59 13.76
C GLU A 98 20.87 0.41 13.30
N HIS A 99 21.29 1.66 13.14
CA HIS A 99 20.47 2.77 12.70
C HIS A 99 21.14 3.46 11.52
N PHE A 100 20.35 3.76 10.50
CA PHE A 100 20.83 4.32 9.25
C PHE A 100 20.02 5.56 8.88
N GLU A 101 20.67 6.50 8.21
CA GLU A 101 20.00 7.58 7.50
C GLU A 101 19.84 7.20 6.02
N TYR A 102 18.74 7.64 5.41
CA TYR A 102 18.64 7.56 3.95
C TYR A 102 19.64 8.52 3.30
N THR A 103 20.42 8.00 2.36
CA THR A 103 21.27 8.83 1.53
C THR A 103 20.50 9.33 0.30
N ALA A 104 21.09 10.26 -0.45
CA ALA A 104 20.53 10.71 -1.74
C ALA A 104 20.45 9.61 -2.80
N PHE A 105 20.99 8.42 -2.51
CA PHE A 105 20.94 7.26 -3.38
C PHE A 105 19.92 6.25 -2.84
N GLY A 106 18.82 6.13 -3.56
CA GLY A 106 17.75 5.20 -3.29
C GLY A 106 16.68 5.40 -4.36
N PHE A 107 16.20 4.31 -4.95
CA PHE A 107 15.02 4.35 -5.81
C PHE A 107 13.85 3.90 -4.95
N ASP A 108 13.19 4.87 -4.31
CA ASP A 108 11.89 4.61 -3.71
C ASP A 108 10.91 4.48 -4.87
N GLY A 109 10.45 3.27 -5.16
CA GLY A 109 9.40 3.00 -6.15
C GLY A 109 8.03 3.58 -5.76
N GLY A 110 7.98 4.73 -5.08
CA GLY A 110 6.76 5.40 -4.64
C GLY A 110 6.42 5.26 -3.15
N HIS A 111 7.39 5.08 -2.24
CA HIS A 111 7.08 4.89 -0.82
C HIS A 111 7.63 6.00 0.10
N ARG A 112 6.89 7.11 0.20
CA ARG A 112 6.90 7.99 1.40
C ARG A 112 5.48 8.38 1.79
N ASP A 113 4.94 7.59 2.72
CA ASP A 113 4.27 7.94 3.99
C ASP A 113 3.17 9.04 4.04
N THR A 114 1.94 8.65 4.45
CA THR A 114 1.19 9.13 5.64
C THR A 114 -0.27 8.63 5.59
N GLY A 115 -0.62 7.60 6.38
CA GLY A 115 -2.00 7.14 6.57
C GLY A 115 -2.07 5.77 7.26
N PRO A 116 -3.11 5.49 8.07
CA PRO A 116 -3.11 4.32 8.94
C PRO A 116 -3.01 3.03 8.13
N MET A 117 -2.05 2.22 8.53
CA MET A 117 -1.64 0.95 7.95
C MET A 117 -2.83 -0.04 7.92
N VAL A 118 -3.40 -0.23 6.72
CA VAL A 118 -4.25 -1.38 6.37
C VAL A 118 -3.29 -2.50 5.92
N PRO A 119 -3.54 -3.78 6.24
CA PRO A 119 -2.55 -4.85 6.09
C PRO A 119 -2.03 -4.99 4.65
N ASP A 120 -0.72 -5.18 4.49
CA ASP A 120 -0.03 -5.26 3.20
C ASP A 120 -0.65 -6.25 2.21
N GLY A 121 -0.81 -5.80 0.95
CA GLY A 121 -0.64 -6.69 -0.20
C GLY A 121 -1.55 -6.45 -1.42
N VAL A 122 -2.66 -5.72 -1.31
CA VAL A 122 -3.54 -5.45 -2.45
C VAL A 122 -4.00 -3.99 -2.43
N VAL A 123 -3.68 -3.26 -3.49
CA VAL A 123 -4.19 -1.90 -3.74
C VAL A 123 -5.71 -1.87 -3.63
N THR A 124 -6.25 -0.91 -2.88
CA THR A 124 -7.70 -0.76 -2.72
C THR A 124 -8.29 0.10 -3.83
N PRO A 125 -9.61 0.00 -4.10
CA PRO A 125 -10.28 0.93 -5.00
C PRO A 125 -10.09 2.41 -4.62
N HIS A 126 -10.02 2.72 -3.31
CA HIS A 126 -9.84 4.08 -2.83
C HIS A 126 -8.45 4.62 -3.16
N ASP A 127 -7.40 3.80 -2.99
CA ASP A 127 -6.02 4.21 -3.33
C ASP A 127 -5.89 4.61 -4.81
N VAL A 128 -6.54 3.84 -5.69
CA VAL A 128 -6.59 4.11 -7.13
C VAL A 128 -7.40 5.36 -7.46
N ALA A 129 -8.53 5.58 -6.76
CA ALA A 129 -9.33 6.78 -6.92
C ALA A 129 -8.56 8.05 -6.48
N GLU A 130 -7.83 7.98 -5.36
CA GLU A 130 -6.98 9.05 -4.89
C GLU A 130 -5.80 9.32 -5.83
N ALA A 131 -5.13 8.29 -6.35
CA ALA A 131 -4.10 8.46 -7.37
C ALA A 131 -4.66 9.20 -8.61
N THR A 132 -5.83 8.77 -9.08
CA THR A 132 -6.55 9.41 -10.20
C THR A 132 -6.84 10.89 -9.92
N ASN A 133 -7.31 11.20 -8.71
CA ASN A 133 -7.59 12.57 -8.30
C ASN A 133 -6.32 13.41 -8.13
N ARG A 134 -5.21 12.86 -7.61
CA ARG A 134 -3.91 13.55 -7.60
C ARG A 134 -3.48 13.91 -9.01
N PHE A 135 -3.64 12.99 -9.96
CA PHE A 135 -3.30 13.24 -11.36
C PHE A 135 -4.17 14.31 -12.00
N ARG A 136 -5.49 14.28 -11.79
CA ARG A 136 -6.41 15.35 -12.22
C ARG A 136 -6.03 16.71 -11.64
N LEU A 137 -5.74 16.77 -10.33
CA LEU A 137 -5.31 18.00 -9.67
C LEU A 137 -4.00 18.54 -10.25
N SER A 138 -3.04 17.66 -10.56
CA SER A 138 -1.79 18.05 -11.21
C SER A 138 -1.99 18.63 -12.62
N ALA A 139 -3.10 18.27 -13.28
CA ALA A 139 -3.52 18.81 -14.57
C ALA A 139 -4.43 20.06 -14.45
N GLY A 140 -4.64 20.59 -13.24
CA GLY A 140 -5.48 21.77 -13.01
C GLY A 140 -6.99 21.48 -13.02
N LEU A 141 -7.39 20.22 -12.95
CA LEU A 141 -8.80 19.81 -12.91
C LEU A 141 -9.29 19.63 -11.47
N VAL A 142 -10.62 19.63 -11.31
CA VAL A 142 -11.26 19.26 -10.05
C VAL A 142 -11.20 17.76 -9.84
N ARG A 143 -11.08 17.36 -8.57
CA ARG A 143 -11.24 15.97 -8.14
C ARG A 143 -12.64 15.46 -8.45
N LEU A 144 -12.72 14.20 -8.88
CA LEU A 144 -13.95 13.45 -9.03
C LEU A 144 -14.47 13.03 -7.65
N THR A 145 -15.78 13.01 -7.51
CA THR A 145 -16.45 12.49 -6.31
C THR A 145 -16.48 10.97 -6.38
N GLU A 146 -15.96 10.28 -5.37
CA GLU A 146 -16.11 8.83 -5.27
C GLU A 146 -17.59 8.48 -5.08
N ASN A 147 -18.14 7.72 -6.04
CA ASN A 147 -19.54 7.35 -6.08
C ASN A 147 -19.67 5.85 -5.77
N PRO A 148 -20.20 5.48 -4.58
CA PRO A 148 -20.29 4.08 -4.17
C PRO A 148 -21.10 3.19 -5.12
N ARG A 149 -22.02 3.78 -5.89
CA ARG A 149 -22.83 3.02 -6.86
C ARG A 149 -22.03 2.69 -8.12
N LEU A 150 -21.24 3.64 -8.63
CA LEU A 150 -20.29 3.38 -9.72
C LEU A 150 -19.21 2.39 -9.27
N GLN A 151 -18.73 2.53 -8.04
CA GLN A 151 -17.74 1.62 -7.44
C GLN A 151 -18.28 0.19 -7.41
N ALA A 152 -19.54 -0.02 -7.06
CA ALA A 152 -20.16 -1.34 -7.08
C ALA A 152 -20.19 -1.96 -8.49
N VAL A 153 -20.42 -1.16 -9.55
CA VAL A 153 -20.34 -1.59 -10.96
C VAL A 153 -18.91 -1.99 -11.31
N ALA A 154 -17.96 -1.09 -11.08
CA ALA A 154 -16.54 -1.31 -11.37
C ALA A 154 -16.00 -2.55 -10.63
N GLN A 155 -16.34 -2.71 -9.35
CA GLN A 155 -15.89 -3.83 -8.52
C GLN A 155 -16.44 -5.18 -8.98
N ARG A 156 -17.71 -5.24 -9.42
CA ARG A 156 -18.28 -6.45 -10.01
C ARG A 156 -17.54 -6.82 -11.29
N TRP A 157 -17.24 -5.83 -12.14
CA TRP A 157 -16.57 -6.08 -13.40
C TRP A 157 -15.12 -6.53 -13.22
N SER A 158 -14.36 -5.90 -12.31
CA SER A 158 -13.01 -6.35 -11.97
C SER A 158 -12.97 -7.79 -11.48
N ARG A 159 -13.95 -8.21 -10.66
CA ARG A 159 -14.10 -9.61 -10.24
C ARG A 159 -14.39 -10.53 -11.42
N GLN A 160 -15.30 -10.16 -12.33
CA GLN A 160 -15.53 -10.96 -13.54
C GLN A 160 -14.27 -11.14 -14.38
N MET A 161 -13.47 -10.07 -14.57
CA MET A 161 -12.20 -10.17 -15.29
C MET A 161 -11.19 -11.08 -14.58
N ALA A 162 -11.10 -11.01 -13.25
CA ALA A 162 -10.24 -11.87 -12.45
C ALA A 162 -10.69 -13.35 -12.49
N ASP A 163 -11.99 -13.61 -12.32
CA ASP A 163 -12.56 -14.96 -12.33
C ASP A 163 -12.37 -15.67 -13.68
N HIS A 164 -12.44 -14.92 -14.78
CA HIS A 164 -12.25 -15.44 -16.14
C HIS A 164 -10.82 -15.27 -16.65
N ASN A 165 -9.93 -14.67 -15.86
CA ASN A 165 -8.56 -14.35 -16.21
C ASN A 165 -8.44 -13.62 -17.58
N ARG A 166 -9.33 -12.65 -17.83
CA ARG A 166 -9.50 -12.01 -19.14
C ARG A 166 -9.77 -10.51 -19.01
N LEU A 167 -8.93 -9.70 -19.64
CA LEU A 167 -9.15 -8.26 -19.77
C LEU A 167 -10.24 -8.00 -20.84
N ALA A 168 -11.30 -7.29 -20.46
CA ALA A 168 -12.38 -6.88 -21.36
C ALA A 168 -13.12 -5.66 -20.80
N HIS A 169 -13.72 -4.85 -21.68
CA HIS A 169 -14.66 -3.81 -21.27
C HIS A 169 -16.01 -4.41 -20.84
N ASN A 170 -16.72 -3.74 -19.92
CA ASN A 170 -18.05 -4.19 -19.47
C ASN A 170 -19.10 -3.96 -20.57
N PRO A 171 -19.66 -5.03 -21.18
CA PRO A 171 -20.64 -4.89 -22.26
C PRO A 171 -22.00 -4.38 -21.76
N TRP A 172 -22.23 -4.33 -20.44
CA TRP A 172 -23.47 -3.86 -19.81
C TRP A 172 -23.25 -2.63 -18.91
N GLY A 173 -22.09 -1.97 -19.00
CA GLY A 173 -21.71 -0.92 -18.06
C GLY A 173 -22.72 0.24 -18.03
N ALA A 174 -23.25 0.65 -19.19
CA ALA A 174 -24.21 1.74 -19.28
C ALA A 174 -25.56 1.40 -18.63
N GLU A 175 -25.99 0.14 -18.70
CA GLU A 175 -27.22 -0.36 -18.09
C GLU A 175 -27.08 -0.58 -16.57
N GLU A 176 -25.88 -0.91 -16.10
CA GLU A 176 -25.60 -1.16 -14.68
C GLU A 176 -25.37 0.11 -13.85
N ILE A 177 -24.97 1.21 -14.50
CA ILE A 177 -24.80 2.51 -13.85
C ILE A 177 -26.16 3.10 -13.46
N PRO A 178 -26.35 3.58 -12.21
CA PRO A 178 -27.61 4.18 -11.80
C PRO A 178 -28.00 5.36 -12.68
N SER A 179 -29.26 5.42 -13.07
CA SER A 179 -29.82 6.48 -13.92
C SER A 179 -29.58 7.89 -13.38
N GLY A 180 -29.58 8.87 -14.29
CA GLY A 180 -29.29 10.28 -13.99
C GLY A 180 -27.97 10.78 -14.56
N TRP A 181 -27.14 9.90 -15.12
CA TRP A 181 -25.94 10.30 -15.82
C TRP A 181 -26.25 10.84 -17.23
N THR A 182 -25.39 11.74 -17.73
CA THR A 182 -25.48 12.33 -19.08
C THR A 182 -24.34 11.87 -20.00
N SER A 183 -23.20 11.48 -19.43
CA SER A 183 -22.13 10.77 -20.11
C SER A 183 -21.44 9.80 -19.16
N THR A 184 -20.82 8.75 -19.72
CA THR A 184 -20.03 7.77 -18.97
C THR A 184 -18.81 7.33 -19.78
N ALA A 185 -17.76 6.90 -19.10
CA ALA A 185 -16.59 6.24 -19.69
C ALA A 185 -16.11 5.08 -18.80
N GLU A 186 -15.38 4.16 -19.41
CA GLU A 186 -14.74 3.05 -18.72
C GLU A 186 -13.26 2.96 -19.10
N ASN A 187 -12.39 2.83 -18.10
CA ASN A 187 -11.04 2.33 -18.28
C ASN A 187 -10.91 0.96 -17.63
N VAL A 188 -10.23 0.03 -18.29
CA VAL A 188 -9.86 -1.27 -17.70
C VAL A 188 -8.36 -1.50 -17.89
N LEU A 189 -7.75 -2.24 -16.97
CA LEU A 189 -6.38 -2.72 -17.13
C LEU A 189 -6.17 -4.07 -16.46
N GLN A 190 -5.04 -4.67 -16.80
CA GLN A 190 -4.46 -5.79 -16.08
C GLN A 190 -3.02 -5.41 -15.67
N SER A 191 -2.68 -5.74 -14.43
CA SER A 191 -1.33 -5.63 -13.86
C SER A 191 -1.08 -6.83 -12.92
N TRP A 192 -0.03 -6.80 -12.11
CA TRP A 192 0.27 -7.83 -11.12
C TRP A 192 -0.14 -7.37 -9.72
N GLN A 193 -0.44 -8.31 -8.83
CA GLN A 193 -0.95 -8.02 -7.47
C GLN A 193 -0.04 -7.13 -6.60
N HIS A 194 1.25 -7.01 -6.96
CA HIS A 194 2.20 -6.13 -6.28
C HIS A 194 2.23 -4.70 -6.85
N ALA A 195 1.42 -4.39 -7.86
CA ALA A 195 1.33 -3.05 -8.42
C ALA A 195 0.67 -2.09 -7.44
N SER A 196 1.28 -0.92 -7.26
CA SER A 196 0.72 0.18 -6.48
C SER A 196 -0.41 0.90 -7.25
N ALA A 197 -1.17 1.75 -6.55
CA ALA A 197 -2.16 2.62 -7.20
C ALA A 197 -1.51 3.55 -8.25
N ASP A 198 -0.29 4.04 -7.98
CA ASP A 198 0.44 4.90 -8.90
C ASP A 198 0.91 4.13 -10.14
N ASP A 199 1.26 2.83 -10.02
CA ASP A 199 1.56 1.98 -11.17
C ASP A 199 0.33 1.80 -12.07
N LEU A 200 -0.84 1.54 -11.48
CA LEU A 200 -2.09 1.38 -12.23
C LEU A 200 -2.49 2.68 -12.94
N LEU A 201 -2.39 3.80 -12.21
CA LEU A 201 -2.59 5.13 -12.78
C LEU A 201 -1.62 5.42 -13.92
N ALA A 202 -0.32 5.15 -13.74
CA ALA A 202 0.69 5.40 -14.77
C ALA A 202 0.40 4.59 -16.04
N GLN A 203 -0.06 3.35 -15.90
CA GLN A 203 -0.48 2.51 -17.02
C GLN A 203 -1.66 3.10 -17.80
N TRP A 204 -2.70 3.61 -17.12
CA TRP A 204 -3.80 4.32 -17.79
C TRP A 204 -3.33 5.66 -18.37
N ALA A 205 -2.62 6.48 -17.61
CA ALA A 205 -2.17 7.81 -18.02
C ALA A 205 -1.18 7.78 -19.21
N GLY A 206 -0.48 6.66 -19.41
CA GLY A 206 0.38 6.40 -20.56
C GLY A 206 -0.37 5.97 -21.83
N SER A 207 -1.66 5.62 -21.73
CA SER A 207 -2.53 5.30 -22.87
C SER A 207 -3.38 6.52 -23.24
N PRO A 208 -3.28 7.10 -24.45
CA PRO A 208 -4.02 8.31 -24.82
C PRO A 208 -5.52 8.21 -24.55
N GLY A 209 -6.18 7.13 -24.99
CA GLY A 209 -7.62 6.97 -24.78
C GLY A 209 -8.03 6.87 -23.31
N HIS A 210 -7.24 6.19 -22.47
CA HIS A 210 -7.54 6.10 -21.04
C HIS A 210 -7.26 7.42 -20.32
N ARG A 211 -6.17 8.09 -20.71
CA ARG A 211 -5.79 9.41 -20.20
C ARG A 211 -6.85 10.45 -20.51
N ASP A 212 -7.40 10.44 -21.73
CA ASP A 212 -8.45 11.35 -22.15
C ASP A 212 -9.71 11.20 -21.28
N ASN A 213 -10.12 9.97 -20.97
CA ASN A 213 -11.21 9.72 -20.01
C ASN A 213 -10.88 10.31 -18.63
N ILE A 214 -9.68 10.06 -18.08
CA ILE A 214 -9.28 10.53 -16.75
C ILE A 214 -9.21 12.06 -16.68
N LEU A 215 -8.84 12.73 -17.76
CA LEU A 215 -8.65 14.18 -17.82
C LEU A 215 -9.82 14.93 -18.47
N ASP A 216 -10.93 14.26 -18.77
CA ASP A 216 -12.13 14.95 -19.25
C ASP A 216 -12.73 15.78 -18.08
N PRO A 217 -12.83 17.12 -18.22
CA PRO A 217 -13.43 17.97 -17.20
C PRO A 217 -14.95 17.77 -17.06
N ALA A 218 -15.62 17.10 -18.00
CA ALA A 218 -17.05 16.86 -17.96
C ALA A 218 -17.46 15.83 -16.90
N TYR A 219 -16.59 14.88 -16.55
CA TYR A 219 -16.88 13.89 -15.53
C TYR A 219 -16.80 14.49 -14.12
N THR A 220 -17.75 14.09 -13.28
CA THR A 220 -17.92 14.57 -11.90
C THR A 220 -17.74 13.46 -10.87
N ASP A 221 -17.97 12.22 -11.28
CA ASP A 221 -18.04 11.05 -10.40
C ASP A 221 -17.10 9.94 -10.88
N LEU A 222 -16.56 9.18 -9.92
CA LEU A 222 -15.66 8.05 -10.14
C LEU A 222 -16.09 6.85 -9.30
N GLY A 223 -16.10 5.68 -9.91
CA GLY A 223 -16.09 4.39 -9.22
C GLY A 223 -14.90 3.56 -9.65
N VAL A 224 -14.25 2.88 -8.71
CA VAL A 224 -13.12 1.99 -9.01
C VAL A 224 -13.39 0.57 -8.51
N GLY A 225 -12.96 -0.41 -9.28
CA GLY A 225 -12.91 -1.82 -8.89
C GLY A 225 -11.50 -2.36 -8.98
N VAL A 226 -11.15 -3.25 -8.06
CA VAL A 226 -9.88 -4.01 -8.09
C VAL A 226 -10.16 -5.46 -7.69
N ALA A 227 -9.60 -6.42 -8.41
CA ALA A 227 -9.64 -7.83 -8.03
C ALA A 227 -8.36 -8.56 -8.47
N VAL A 228 -7.92 -9.53 -7.68
CA VAL A 228 -6.73 -10.34 -7.97
C VAL A 228 -7.16 -11.78 -8.29
N ALA A 229 -6.74 -12.29 -9.44
CA ALA A 229 -6.93 -13.67 -9.86
C ALA A 229 -5.96 -14.61 -9.11
N THR A 230 -6.26 -15.91 -9.11
CA THR A 230 -5.45 -16.92 -8.42
C THR A 230 -4.02 -17.05 -8.94
N ASP A 231 -3.75 -16.61 -10.17
CA ASP A 231 -2.42 -16.55 -10.78
C ASP A 231 -1.64 -15.26 -10.44
N GLY A 232 -2.19 -14.42 -9.55
CA GLY A 232 -1.57 -13.18 -9.09
C GLY A 232 -1.75 -11.99 -10.04
N LYS A 233 -2.53 -12.13 -11.13
CA LYS A 233 -2.91 -10.98 -11.95
C LYS A 233 -3.95 -10.13 -11.25
N LEU A 234 -3.70 -8.83 -11.22
CA LEU A 234 -4.63 -7.81 -10.79
C LEU A 234 -5.40 -7.28 -11.99
N TYR A 235 -6.71 -7.15 -11.84
CA TYR A 235 -7.62 -6.51 -12.78
C TYR A 235 -8.27 -5.30 -12.11
N ALA A 236 -8.29 -4.17 -12.82
CA ALA A 236 -8.90 -2.95 -12.31
C ALA A 236 -9.82 -2.30 -13.35
N THR A 237 -10.84 -1.61 -12.86
CA THR A 237 -11.84 -0.90 -13.66
C THR A 237 -12.06 0.49 -13.08
N GLN A 238 -12.05 1.54 -13.91
CA GLN A 238 -12.59 2.86 -13.56
C GLN A 238 -13.89 3.07 -14.34
N VAL A 239 -14.94 3.50 -13.64
CA VAL A 239 -16.18 4.00 -14.23
C VAL A 239 -16.26 5.48 -13.91
N LEU A 240 -16.23 6.32 -14.94
CA LEU A 240 -16.39 7.77 -14.82
C LEU A 240 -17.77 8.15 -15.31
N ALA A 241 -18.46 9.03 -14.59
CA ALA A 241 -19.76 9.53 -15.03
C ALA A 241 -19.90 11.03 -14.79
N ARG A 242 -20.73 11.65 -15.62
CA ARG A 242 -21.24 12.99 -15.40
C ARG A 242 -22.68 12.87 -14.94
N TYR A 243 -22.95 13.29 -13.72
CA TYR A 243 -24.30 13.47 -13.19
C TYR A 243 -24.77 14.93 -13.32
#